data_AF-A0A9E2KE49-F1
#
_entry.id   AF-A0A9E2KE49-F1
#
_cell.length_a   1.000
_cell.length_b   1.000
_cell.length_c   1.000
_cell.angle_alpha   90.00
_cell.angle_beta   90.00
_cell.angle_gamma   90.00
#
_symmetry.space_group_name_H-M   'P 1'
#
loop_
_entity.id
_entity.type
_entity.pdbx_description
1 polymer ?
#
loop_
_entity_poly.entity_id
_entity_poly.type
_entity_poly.pdbx_seq_one_letter_code
_entity_poly.pdbx_strand_id
1 'polypeptide(L)'
;MELQEQILVFFENIRTDFLTVFFTTITMMAEHLFLVLLLAILYWIVDKRKSRRLAWFMLFNGVFNGVMKSIVNMPRPFDKGVVKPIRMETATGSSFPSGHTQTATSFWMGSMFILKTKSTIVLGSIMIILTALSRLYLGVHWPMDVVAAIVFGVIFTYFAHLLIDEEGKFTEFHVIVSSMLCLAVLIFNVEIDLSKAVAALWGLCLGS
;
A
#
# COMPACT_ATOMS: atom_id res chain seq x y z
N MET A 1 7.00 21.62 10.86
CA MET A 1 5.95 20.91 11.63
C MET A 1 4.62 21.61 11.40
N GLU A 2 4.58 22.92 11.61
CA GLU A 2 3.41 23.80 11.42
C GLU A 2 2.64 23.62 10.10
N LEU A 3 3.31 23.56 8.94
CA LEU A 3 2.61 23.37 7.66
C LEU A 3 1.81 22.06 7.57
N GLN A 4 2.36 20.96 8.11
CA GLN A 4 1.69 19.66 8.07
C GLN A 4 0.44 19.66 8.95
N GLU A 5 0.50 20.34 10.10
CA GLU A 5 -0.61 20.51 11.01
C GLU A 5 -1.71 21.39 10.38
N GLN A 6 -1.33 22.52 9.78
CA GLN A 6 -2.27 23.41 9.07
C GLN A 6 -3.04 22.68 7.97
N ILE A 7 -2.37 21.82 7.19
CA ILE A 7 -3.03 21.01 6.16
C ILE A 7 -4.05 20.05 6.78
N LEU A 8 -3.72 19.39 7.89
CA LEU A 8 -4.62 18.45 8.54
C LEU A 8 -5.81 19.17 9.19
N VAL A 9 -5.58 20.31 9.83
CA VAL A 9 -6.64 21.15 10.40
C VAL A 9 -7.56 21.69 9.30
N PHE A 10 -7.02 22.06 8.14
CA PHE A 10 -7.83 22.41 6.98
C PHE A 10 -8.76 21.25 6.58
N PHE A 11 -8.23 20.04 6.48
CA PHE A 11 -9.01 18.86 6.16
C PHE A 11 -10.08 18.54 7.22
N GLU A 12 -9.77 18.75 8.50
CA GLU A 12 -10.74 18.58 9.59
C GLU A 12 -11.88 19.60 9.51
N ASN A 13 -11.58 20.86 9.16
CA ASN A 13 -12.57 21.94 9.09
C ASN A 13 -13.54 21.82 7.91
N ILE A 14 -13.16 21.14 6.83
CA ILE A 14 -14.05 20.91 5.67
C ILE A 14 -14.90 19.65 5.78
N ARG A 15 -14.84 18.93 6.91
CA ARG A 15 -15.55 17.66 7.08
C ARG A 15 -17.06 17.85 7.01
N THR A 16 -17.71 17.00 6.23
CA THR A 16 -19.17 16.87 6.14
C THR A 16 -19.53 15.39 6.08
N ASP A 17 -20.79 15.03 6.34
CA ASP A 17 -21.23 13.63 6.26
C ASP A 17 -20.99 13.04 4.86
N PHE A 18 -21.31 13.81 3.82
CA PHE A 18 -21.07 13.41 2.44
C PHE A 18 -19.58 13.16 2.15
N LEU A 19 -18.71 14.11 2.46
CA LEU A 19 -17.27 13.95 2.23
C LEU A 19 -16.67 12.83 3.07
N THR A 20 -17.20 12.61 4.27
CA THR A 20 -16.75 11.54 5.16
C THR A 20 -17.08 10.17 4.59
N VAL A 21 -18.32 9.98 4.10
CA VAL A 21 -18.68 8.75 3.39
C VAL A 21 -17.82 8.57 2.15
N PHE A 22 -17.67 9.61 1.33
CA PHE A 22 -16.86 9.56 0.11
C PHE A 22 -15.41 9.14 0.37
N PHE A 23 -14.68 9.85 1.24
CA PHE A 23 -13.28 9.53 1.54
C PHE A 23 -13.12 8.21 2.29
N THR A 24 -14.11 7.81 3.10
CA THR A 24 -14.13 6.48 3.73
C THR A 24 -14.24 5.38 2.67
N THR A 25 -15.15 5.50 1.71
CA THR A 25 -15.28 4.53 0.61
C THR A 25 -14.00 4.45 -0.21
N ILE A 26 -13.41 5.59 -0.56
CA ILE A 26 -12.13 5.63 -1.29
C ILE A 26 -11.02 4.91 -0.52
N THR A 27 -10.89 5.13 0.79
CA THR A 27 -9.84 4.43 1.56
C THR A 27 -10.12 2.94 1.70
N MET A 28 -11.39 2.50 1.78
CA MET A 28 -11.75 1.08 1.89
C MET A 28 -11.34 0.30 0.63
N MET A 29 -11.36 0.95 -0.54
CA MET A 29 -10.87 0.34 -1.79
C MET A 29 -9.35 0.06 -1.77
N ALA A 30 -8.61 0.67 -0.84
CA ALA A 30 -7.18 0.45 -0.66
C ALA A 30 -6.85 -0.47 0.53
N GLU A 31 -7.87 -1.01 1.22
CA GLU A 31 -7.66 -1.95 2.33
C GLU A 31 -7.20 -3.32 1.82
N HIS A 32 -6.35 -3.98 2.61
CA HIS A 32 -5.77 -5.29 2.26
C HIS A 32 -6.83 -6.34 1.95
N LEU A 33 -7.90 -6.43 2.76
CA LEU A 33 -8.95 -7.43 2.56
C LEU A 33 -9.68 -7.22 1.22
N PHE A 34 -10.05 -5.97 0.92
CA PHE A 34 -10.71 -5.64 -0.34
C PHE A 34 -9.83 -6.02 -1.54
N LEU A 35 -8.55 -5.63 -1.52
CA LEU A 35 -7.67 -5.90 -2.65
C LEU A 35 -7.27 -7.38 -2.76
N VAL A 36 -7.16 -8.13 -1.67
CA VAL A 36 -6.94 -9.58 -1.72
C VAL A 36 -8.14 -10.28 -2.38
N LEU A 37 -9.37 -9.90 -2.00
CA LEU A 37 -10.58 -10.44 -2.63
C LEU A 37 -10.66 -10.05 -4.11
N LEU A 38 -10.32 -8.80 -4.45
CA LEU A 38 -10.26 -8.34 -5.83
C LEU A 38 -9.22 -9.13 -6.64
N LEU A 39 -8.02 -9.33 -6.11
CA LEU A 39 -6.98 -10.13 -6.76
C LEU A 39 -7.41 -11.58 -6.97
N ALA A 40 -8.12 -12.19 -6.00
CA ALA A 40 -8.69 -13.52 -6.17
C ALA A 40 -9.72 -13.53 -7.31
N ILE A 41 -10.63 -12.56 -7.37
CA ILE A 41 -11.59 -12.46 -8.48
C ILE A 41 -10.86 -12.33 -9.82
N LEU A 42 -9.87 -11.44 -9.92
CA LEU A 42 -9.09 -11.22 -11.15
C LEU A 42 -8.31 -12.48 -11.56
N TYR A 43 -7.74 -13.21 -10.61
CA TYR A 43 -6.97 -14.42 -10.88
C TYR A 43 -7.86 -15.56 -11.40
N TRP A 44 -9.04 -15.76 -10.81
CA TRP A 44 -9.92 -16.87 -11.21
C TRP A 44 -10.75 -16.57 -12.47
N ILE A 45 -11.14 -15.31 -12.68
CA ILE A 45 -12.11 -14.94 -13.73
C ILE A 45 -11.44 -14.28 -14.94
N VAL A 46 -10.41 -13.45 -14.73
CA VAL A 46 -9.88 -12.57 -15.79
C VAL A 46 -8.62 -13.14 -16.41
N ASP A 47 -7.52 -13.16 -15.65
CA ASP A 47 -6.21 -13.58 -16.16
C ASP A 47 -5.27 -13.90 -15.00
N LYS A 48 -4.94 -15.18 -14.85
CA LYS A 48 -4.04 -15.68 -13.80
C LYS A 48 -2.66 -15.03 -13.84
N ARG A 49 -2.11 -14.84 -15.04
CA ARG A 49 -0.76 -14.30 -15.26
C ARG A 49 -0.68 -12.84 -14.83
N LYS A 50 -1.63 -12.02 -15.30
CA LYS A 50 -1.72 -10.60 -14.94
C LYS A 50 -1.97 -10.41 -13.46
N SER A 51 -2.88 -11.19 -12.88
CA SER A 51 -3.23 -11.11 -11.47
C SER A 51 -2.07 -11.52 -10.56
N ARG A 52 -1.30 -12.55 -10.94
CA ARG A 52 -0.08 -12.95 -10.24
C ARG A 52 0.98 -11.84 -10.26
N ARG A 53 1.20 -11.18 -11.41
CA ARG A 53 2.11 -10.03 -11.50
C ARG A 53 1.65 -8.86 -10.63
N LEU A 54 0.33 -8.60 -10.59
CA LEU A 54 -0.23 -7.55 -9.76
C LEU A 54 -0.05 -7.85 -8.26
N ALA A 55 -0.30 -9.10 -7.84
CA ALA A 55 -0.03 -9.56 -6.48
C ALA A 55 1.45 -9.39 -6.12
N TRP A 56 2.37 -9.75 -7.03
CA TRP A 56 3.81 -9.54 -6.84
C TRP A 56 4.16 -8.08 -6.55
N PHE A 57 3.67 -7.13 -7.36
CA PHE A 57 3.94 -5.71 -7.15
C PHE A 57 3.45 -5.18 -5.80
N MET A 58 2.28 -5.65 -5.36
CA MET A 58 1.69 -5.25 -4.09
C MET A 58 2.42 -5.85 -2.90
N LEU A 59 2.72 -7.15 -2.94
CA LEU A 59 3.40 -7.84 -1.84
C LEU A 59 4.84 -7.34 -1.69
N PHE A 60 5.55 -7.15 -2.80
CA PHE A 60 6.90 -6.56 -2.80
C PHE A 60 6.87 -5.18 -2.13
N ASN A 61 5.95 -4.30 -2.51
CA ASN A 61 5.76 -3.01 -1.84
C ASN A 61 5.40 -3.12 -0.37
N GLY A 62 4.53 -4.07 -0.01
CA GLY A 62 4.11 -4.33 1.36
C GLY A 62 5.30 -4.67 2.27
N VAL A 63 6.25 -5.46 1.78
CA VAL A 63 7.50 -5.76 2.50
C VAL A 63 8.29 -4.47 2.76
N PHE A 64 8.52 -3.63 1.74
CA PHE A 64 9.23 -2.36 1.95
C PHE A 64 8.49 -1.40 2.88
N ASN A 65 7.16 -1.32 2.80
CA ASN A 65 6.36 -0.51 3.71
C ASN A 65 6.57 -0.97 5.17
N GLY A 66 6.47 -2.28 5.44
CA GLY A 66 6.66 -2.84 6.78
C GLY A 66 8.07 -2.64 7.33
N VAL A 67 9.10 -2.78 6.49
CA VAL A 67 10.49 -2.48 6.86
C VAL A 67 10.65 -1.00 7.23
N MET A 68 10.16 -0.09 6.40
CA MET A 68 10.27 1.35 6.68
C MET A 68 9.51 1.75 7.95
N LYS A 69 8.33 1.17 8.17
CA LYS A 69 7.56 1.39 9.41
C LYS A 69 8.34 0.97 10.66
N SER A 70 8.97 -0.20 10.61
CA SER A 70 9.78 -0.75 11.70
C SER A 70 11.03 0.10 11.99
N ILE A 71 11.60 0.76 10.97
CA ILE A 71 12.80 1.61 11.13
C ILE A 71 12.44 3.00 11.67
N VAL A 72 11.40 3.64 11.10
CA VAL A 72 11.13 5.06 11.37
C VAL A 72 10.31 5.26 12.65
N ASN A 73 9.38 4.34 12.96
CA ASN A 73 8.52 4.40 14.15
C ASN A 73 7.91 5.80 14.43
N MET A 74 7.33 6.42 13.39
CA MET A 74 6.83 7.79 13.44
C MET A 74 5.46 7.84 14.14
N PRO A 75 5.26 8.71 15.17
CA PRO A 75 3.96 8.91 15.79
C PRO A 75 2.95 9.55 14.83
N ARG A 76 1.67 9.22 14.98
CA ARG A 76 0.60 9.73 14.11
C ARG A 76 0.13 11.13 14.53
N PRO A 77 -0.58 11.87 13.66
CA PRO A 77 -1.07 13.20 13.99
C PRO A 77 -2.01 13.23 15.21
N PHE A 78 -2.88 12.22 15.33
CA PHE A 78 -3.82 12.12 16.43
C PHE A 78 -3.15 11.75 17.77
N ASP A 79 -2.01 11.03 17.74
CA ASP A 79 -1.24 10.75 18.96
C ASP A 79 -0.67 12.04 19.58
N LYS A 80 -0.44 13.06 18.73
CA LYS A 80 -0.01 14.40 19.13
C LYS A 80 -1.17 15.37 19.40
N GLY A 81 -2.42 14.91 19.28
CA GLY A 81 -3.61 15.74 19.50
C GLY A 81 -3.85 16.82 18.44
N VAL A 82 -3.26 16.69 17.24
CA VAL A 82 -3.37 17.72 16.18
C VAL A 82 -4.76 17.77 15.54
N VAL A 83 -5.36 16.61 15.30
CA VAL A 83 -6.69 16.47 14.67
C VAL A 83 -7.42 15.26 15.24
N LYS A 84 -8.76 15.25 15.18
CA LYS A 84 -9.54 14.06 15.55
C LYS A 84 -9.51 13.03 14.42
N PRO A 85 -9.12 11.77 14.68
CA PRO A 85 -9.07 10.75 13.65
C PRO A 85 -10.46 10.17 13.37
N ILE A 86 -10.66 9.72 12.15
CA ILE A 86 -11.80 8.90 11.72
C ILE A 86 -11.24 7.51 11.35
N ARG A 87 -11.90 6.44 11.79
CA ARG A 87 -11.46 5.03 11.60
C ARG A 87 -10.07 4.74 12.19
N MET A 88 -9.83 5.19 13.41
CA MET A 88 -8.55 4.99 14.12
C MET A 88 -8.14 3.51 14.19
N GLU A 89 -9.10 2.59 14.29
CA GLU A 89 -8.88 1.15 14.34
C GLU A 89 -8.16 0.58 13.11
N THR A 90 -8.21 1.29 11.97
CA THR A 90 -7.51 0.91 10.74
C THR A 90 -6.06 1.44 10.67
N ALA A 91 -5.64 2.20 11.68
CA ALA A 91 -4.38 2.93 11.72
C ALA A 91 -3.40 2.31 12.74
N THR A 92 -3.00 1.05 12.51
CA THR A 92 -2.05 0.32 13.37
C THR A 92 -0.59 0.70 13.06
N GLY A 93 0.27 0.62 14.09
CA GLY A 93 1.72 0.82 13.99
C GLY A 93 2.16 2.23 13.57
N SER A 94 3.41 2.32 13.12
CA SER A 94 4.05 3.57 12.65
C SER A 94 3.23 4.30 11.57
N SER A 95 3.26 5.64 11.63
CA SER A 95 2.61 6.53 10.66
C SER A 95 3.30 6.51 9.29
N PHE A 96 4.63 6.40 9.28
CA PHE A 96 5.44 6.58 8.07
C PHE A 96 5.95 5.25 7.50
N PRO A 97 5.85 5.01 6.19
CA PRO A 97 5.01 5.69 5.20
C PRO A 97 3.57 5.16 5.22
N SER A 98 2.64 5.87 4.59
CA SER A 98 1.23 5.46 4.58
C SER A 98 0.99 4.15 3.80
N GLY A 99 0.57 3.10 4.50
CA GLY A 99 0.32 1.79 3.92
C GLY A 99 -0.79 1.78 2.86
N HIS A 100 -1.91 2.47 3.11
CA HIS A 100 -3.03 2.54 2.15
C HIS A 100 -2.62 3.25 0.86
N THR A 101 -1.94 4.39 0.98
CA THR A 101 -1.45 5.14 -0.18
C THR A 101 -0.42 4.34 -0.96
N GLN A 102 0.52 3.66 -0.29
CA GLN A 102 1.53 2.84 -0.97
C GLN A 102 0.88 1.61 -1.64
N THR A 103 -0.11 0.99 -0.99
CA THR A 103 -0.87 -0.13 -1.53
C THR A 103 -1.64 0.29 -2.78
N ALA A 104 -2.39 1.38 -2.73
CA ALA A 104 -3.09 1.94 -3.89
C ALA A 104 -2.11 2.29 -5.03
N THR A 105 -0.97 2.91 -4.70
CA THR A 105 0.09 3.23 -5.67
C THR A 105 0.60 1.98 -6.36
N SER A 106 0.92 0.94 -5.59
CA SER A 106 1.45 -0.31 -6.15
C SER A 106 0.44 -1.06 -7.03
N PHE A 107 -0.84 -1.06 -6.65
CA PHE A 107 -1.92 -1.67 -7.43
C PHE A 107 -2.15 -0.92 -8.74
N TRP A 108 -2.30 0.41 -8.69
CA TRP A 108 -2.64 1.20 -9.87
C TRP A 108 -1.46 1.32 -10.83
N MET A 109 -0.24 1.56 -10.33
CA MET A 109 0.96 1.56 -11.17
C MET A 109 1.25 0.17 -11.75
N GLY A 110 1.08 -0.89 -10.96
CA GLY A 110 1.18 -2.27 -11.44
C GLY A 110 0.20 -2.54 -12.58
N SER A 111 -1.05 -2.09 -12.42
CA SER A 111 -2.09 -2.17 -13.45
C SER A 111 -1.71 -1.39 -14.72
N MET A 112 -1.09 -0.21 -14.59
CA MET A 112 -0.60 0.57 -15.74
C MET A 112 0.48 -0.19 -16.52
N PHE A 113 1.43 -0.85 -15.85
CA PHE A 113 2.45 -1.66 -16.51
C PHE A 113 1.87 -2.89 -17.24
N ILE A 114 0.81 -3.47 -16.68
CA ILE A 114 0.19 -4.68 -17.23
C ILE A 114 -0.75 -4.36 -18.39
N LEU A 115 -1.61 -3.34 -18.24
CA LEU A 115 -2.68 -3.05 -19.19
C LEU A 115 -2.27 -2.05 -20.26
N LYS A 116 -1.35 -1.12 -19.96
CA LYS A 116 -0.81 -0.11 -20.89
C LYS A 116 -1.91 0.70 -21.62
N THR A 117 -3.08 0.89 -21.01
CA THR A 117 -4.18 1.68 -21.59
C THR A 117 -4.26 3.09 -21.02
N LYS A 118 -4.73 4.06 -21.81
CA LYS A 118 -4.96 5.45 -21.35
C LYS A 118 -5.94 5.50 -20.17
N SER A 119 -6.99 4.68 -20.21
CA SER A 119 -7.99 4.62 -19.15
C SER A 119 -7.38 4.16 -17.82
N THR A 120 -6.51 3.15 -17.83
CA THR A 120 -5.81 2.69 -16.62
C THR A 120 -4.86 3.76 -16.06
N ILE A 121 -4.18 4.52 -16.92
CA ILE A 121 -3.32 5.63 -16.49
C ILE A 121 -4.14 6.71 -15.82
N VAL A 122 -5.19 7.21 -16.48
CA VAL A 122 -6.03 8.30 -15.95
C VAL A 122 -6.73 7.88 -14.66
N LEU A 123 -7.43 6.74 -14.67
CA LEU A 123 -8.15 6.25 -13.49
C LEU A 123 -7.19 5.94 -12.35
N GLY A 124 -6.07 5.28 -12.64
CA GLY A 124 -5.10 4.92 -11.62
C GLY A 124 -4.46 6.13 -10.96
N SER A 125 -4.08 7.14 -11.73
CA SER A 125 -3.53 8.39 -11.17
C SER A 125 -4.56 9.10 -10.28
N ILE A 126 -5.82 9.17 -10.70
CA ILE A 126 -6.91 9.76 -9.90
C ILE A 126 -7.07 8.99 -8.59
N MET A 127 -7.13 7.66 -8.65
CA MET A 127 -7.34 6.83 -7.45
C MET A 127 -6.17 6.91 -6.47
N ILE A 128 -4.93 6.97 -6.95
CA ILE A 128 -3.76 7.18 -6.08
C ILE A 128 -3.89 8.50 -5.30
N ILE A 129 -4.22 9.59 -6.00
CA ILE A 129 -4.37 10.91 -5.39
C ILE A 129 -5.55 10.92 -4.41
N LEU A 130 -6.70 10.36 -4.80
CA LEU A 130 -7.87 10.29 -3.92
C LEU A 130 -7.60 9.46 -2.66
N THR A 131 -6.87 8.34 -2.77
CA THR A 131 -6.45 7.57 -1.58
C THR A 131 -5.47 8.35 -0.72
N ALA A 132 -4.52 9.11 -1.30
CA ALA A 132 -3.62 9.95 -0.49
C ALA A 132 -4.40 11.03 0.27
N LEU A 133 -5.31 11.72 -0.41
CA LEU A 133 -6.16 12.75 0.20
C LEU A 133 -7.10 12.17 1.27
N SER A 134 -7.63 10.97 1.08
CA SER A 134 -8.49 10.33 2.09
C SER A 134 -7.74 10.10 3.40
N ARG A 135 -6.45 9.75 3.37
CA ARG A 135 -5.65 9.56 4.59
C ARG A 135 -5.39 10.85 5.36
N LEU A 136 -5.27 11.98 4.66
CA LEU A 136 -5.18 13.30 5.28
C LEU A 136 -6.54 13.75 5.83
N TYR A 137 -7.62 13.55 5.05
CA TYR A 137 -8.99 13.85 5.45
C TYR A 137 -9.40 13.13 6.73
N LEU A 138 -9.08 11.83 6.83
CA LEU A 138 -9.37 11.00 8.00
C LEU A 138 -8.45 11.34 9.19
N GLY A 139 -7.42 12.18 9.02
CA GLY A 139 -6.56 12.66 10.09
C GLY A 139 -5.61 11.61 10.66
N VAL A 140 -5.30 10.56 9.89
CA VAL A 140 -4.55 9.38 10.37
C VAL A 140 -3.09 9.33 9.92
N HIS A 141 -2.70 10.20 8.98
CA HIS A 141 -1.34 10.30 8.46
C HIS A 141 -0.93 11.75 8.25
N TRP A 142 0.37 12.00 8.30
CA TRP A 142 0.95 13.28 7.93
C TRP A 142 1.05 13.44 6.41
N PRO A 143 1.04 14.67 5.87
CA PRO A 143 1.31 14.94 4.45
C PRO A 143 2.59 14.30 3.92
N MET A 144 3.67 14.30 4.72
CA MET A 144 4.92 13.65 4.31
C MET A 144 4.79 12.12 4.20
N ASP A 145 3.95 11.48 5.03
CA ASP A 145 3.73 10.04 4.99
C ASP A 145 3.08 9.60 3.68
N VAL A 146 2.12 10.40 3.16
CA VAL A 146 1.41 10.09 1.92
C VAL A 146 2.27 10.41 0.70
N VAL A 147 3.05 11.49 0.72
CA VAL A 147 3.99 11.82 -0.37
C VAL A 147 5.06 10.75 -0.48
N ALA A 148 5.69 10.37 0.64
CA ALA A 148 6.68 9.30 0.66
C ALA A 148 6.09 7.96 0.22
N ALA A 149 4.85 7.64 0.63
CA ALA A 149 4.16 6.43 0.19
C ALA A 149 3.93 6.36 -1.33
N ILE A 150 3.63 7.49 -1.98
CA ILE A 150 3.53 7.56 -3.45
C ILE A 150 4.90 7.34 -4.07
N VAL A 151 5.93 8.06 -3.60
CA VAL A 151 7.29 7.96 -4.14
C VAL A 151 7.83 6.53 -4.00
N PHE A 152 7.75 5.95 -2.81
CA PHE A 152 8.16 4.57 -2.57
C PHE A 152 7.30 3.57 -3.32
N GLY A 153 5.98 3.78 -3.38
CA GLY A 153 5.07 2.99 -4.19
C GLY A 153 5.53 2.89 -5.64
N VAL A 154 5.87 4.05 -6.23
CA VAL A 154 6.34 4.14 -7.61
C VAL A 154 7.68 3.43 -7.79
N ILE A 155 8.65 3.76 -6.96
CA ILE A 155 10.02 3.23 -7.04
C ILE A 155 10.02 1.71 -6.88
N PHE A 156 9.39 1.18 -5.83
CA PHE A 156 9.42 -0.25 -5.54
C PHE A 156 8.53 -1.05 -6.49
N THR A 157 7.45 -0.49 -7.04
CA THR A 157 6.70 -1.16 -8.11
C THR A 157 7.51 -1.24 -9.40
N TYR A 158 8.26 -0.18 -9.74
CA TYR A 158 9.16 -0.22 -10.89
C TYR A 158 10.27 -1.26 -10.69
N PHE A 159 10.93 -1.30 -9.53
CA PHE A 159 11.92 -2.34 -9.23
C PHE A 159 11.32 -3.75 -9.28
N ALA A 160 10.13 -3.95 -8.69
CA ALA A 160 9.43 -5.22 -8.75
C ALA A 160 9.12 -5.64 -10.20
N HIS A 161 8.83 -4.69 -11.09
CA HIS A 161 8.63 -4.93 -12.52
C HIS A 161 9.91 -5.41 -13.22
N LEU A 162 11.09 -4.91 -12.82
CA LEU A 162 12.37 -5.35 -13.39
C LEU A 162 12.78 -6.76 -12.93
N LEU A 163 12.30 -7.21 -11.77
CA LEU A 163 12.67 -8.51 -11.19
C LEU A 163 11.90 -9.69 -11.80
N ILE A 164 10.76 -9.44 -12.45
CA ILE A 164 9.89 -10.50 -12.99
C ILE A 164 9.66 -10.30 -14.49
N ASP A 165 9.57 -11.41 -15.23
CA ASP A 165 9.28 -11.36 -16.66
C ASP A 165 7.80 -10.98 -16.96
N GLU A 166 7.50 -10.76 -18.24
CA GLU A 166 6.12 -10.50 -18.65
C GLU A 166 5.18 -11.70 -18.45
N GLU A 167 5.75 -12.91 -18.32
CA GLU A 167 5.03 -14.15 -18.01
C GLU A 167 4.69 -14.30 -16.52
N GLY A 168 5.19 -13.38 -15.68
CA GLY A 168 5.05 -13.44 -14.24
C GLY A 168 5.64 -14.72 -13.65
N LYS A 169 6.66 -15.32 -14.24
CA LYS A 169 7.32 -16.53 -13.73
C LYS A 169 8.33 -16.15 -12.65
N PHE A 170 8.29 -16.86 -11.53
CA PHE A 170 9.32 -16.75 -10.51
C PHE A 170 10.44 -17.75 -10.79
N THR A 171 11.66 -17.36 -10.46
CA THR A 171 12.86 -18.19 -10.60
C THR A 171 13.31 -18.70 -9.23
N GLU A 172 14.26 -19.64 -9.21
CA GLU A 172 14.88 -20.13 -7.97
C GLU A 172 15.40 -18.98 -7.08
N PHE A 173 15.95 -17.93 -7.71
CA PHE A 173 16.37 -16.72 -7.01
C PHE A 173 15.25 -16.09 -6.16
N HIS A 174 14.03 -15.96 -6.72
CA HIS A 174 12.89 -15.39 -6.01
C HIS A 174 12.48 -16.25 -4.82
N VAL A 175 12.46 -17.58 -5.01
CA VAL A 175 12.14 -18.54 -3.95
C VAL A 175 13.18 -18.47 -2.83
N ILE A 176 14.48 -18.46 -3.17
CA ILE A 176 15.56 -18.38 -2.18
C ILE A 176 15.48 -17.07 -1.39
N VAL A 177 15.38 -15.92 -2.07
CA VAL A 177 15.34 -14.60 -1.41
C VAL A 177 14.11 -14.48 -0.51
N SER A 178 12.92 -14.85 -0.99
CA SER A 178 11.71 -14.79 -0.17
C SER A 178 11.74 -15.78 1.02
N SER A 179 12.39 -16.95 0.86
CA SER A 179 12.61 -17.90 1.96
C SER A 179 13.56 -17.32 3.02
N MET A 180 14.64 -16.65 2.59
CA MET A 180 15.57 -15.98 3.51
C MET A 180 14.89 -14.85 4.27
N LEU A 181 14.04 -14.05 3.61
CA LEU A 181 13.24 -13.03 4.28
C LEU A 181 12.27 -13.64 5.29
N CYS A 182 11.61 -14.75 4.93
CA CYS A 182 10.71 -15.47 5.83
C CYS A 182 11.44 -15.96 7.08
N LEU A 183 12.62 -16.57 6.93
CA LEU A 183 13.48 -16.96 8.04
C LEU A 183 13.91 -15.77 8.90
N ALA A 184 14.30 -14.65 8.28
CA ALA A 184 14.68 -13.45 9.01
C ALA A 184 13.54 -12.94 9.88
N VAL A 185 12.31 -12.87 9.36
CA VAL A 185 11.13 -12.41 10.12
C VAL A 185 10.74 -13.39 11.24
N LEU A 186 11.06 -14.68 11.12
CA LEU A 186 10.86 -15.63 12.23
C LEU A 186 11.90 -15.47 13.35
N ILE A 187 13.11 -15.02 13.01
CA ILE A 187 14.21 -14.83 13.95
C ILE A 187 14.11 -13.47 14.66
N PHE A 188 13.76 -12.41 13.92
CA PHE A 188 13.67 -11.06 14.43
C PHE A 188 12.25 -10.73 14.88
N ASN A 189 12.09 -10.09 16.05
CA ASN A 189 10.79 -9.62 16.53
C ASN A 189 10.32 -8.38 15.73
N VAL A 190 9.81 -8.62 14.53
CA VAL A 190 9.31 -7.58 13.62
C VAL A 190 7.80 -7.36 13.75
N GLU A 191 7.32 -6.25 13.21
CA GLU A 191 5.87 -5.97 13.17
C GLU A 191 5.09 -7.05 12.41
N ILE A 192 3.90 -7.39 12.91
CA ILE A 192 3.05 -8.45 12.35
C ILE A 192 2.67 -8.22 10.89
N ASP A 193 2.54 -6.96 10.48
CA ASP A 193 2.19 -6.61 9.10
C ASP A 193 3.36 -6.90 8.14
N LEU A 194 4.61 -6.72 8.58
CA LEU A 194 5.78 -7.14 7.82
C LEU A 194 5.82 -8.67 7.69
N SER A 195 5.53 -9.39 8.78
CA SER A 195 5.47 -10.86 8.76
C SER A 195 4.44 -11.39 7.78
N LYS A 196 3.24 -10.81 7.76
CA LYS A 196 2.19 -11.17 6.80
C LYS A 196 2.62 -10.90 5.36
N ALA A 197 3.23 -9.74 5.09
CA ALA A 197 3.68 -9.39 3.75
C ALA A 197 4.77 -10.33 3.23
N VAL A 198 5.77 -10.65 4.06
CA VAL A 198 6.85 -11.57 3.71
C VAL A 198 6.34 -13.00 3.51
N ALA A 199 5.47 -13.48 4.40
CA ALA A 199 4.87 -14.81 4.28
C ALA A 199 4.03 -14.96 3.01
N ALA A 200 3.23 -13.94 2.68
CA ALA A 200 2.44 -13.92 1.45
C ALA A 200 3.32 -13.86 0.20
N LEU A 201 4.39 -13.05 0.21
CA LEU A 201 5.36 -12.96 -0.89
C LEU A 201 6.05 -14.31 -1.14
N TRP A 202 6.45 -14.98 -0.05
CA TRP A 202 7.05 -16.32 -0.10
C TRP A 202 6.08 -17.36 -0.66
N GLY A 203 4.83 -17.38 -0.18
CA GLY A 203 3.79 -18.26 -0.71
C GLY A 203 3.50 -18.03 -2.20
N LEU A 204 3.52 -16.77 -2.65
CA LEU A 204 3.38 -16.43 -4.07
C LEU A 204 4.54 -16.98 -4.92
N CYS A 205 5.78 -16.89 -4.41
CA CYS A 205 6.97 -17.40 -5.10
C CYS A 205 7.03 -18.93 -5.15
N LEU A 206 6.55 -19.62 -4.12
CA LEU A 206 6.50 -21.09 -4.08
C LEU A 206 5.40 -21.68 -4.96
N GLY A 207 4.29 -20.95 -5.15
CA GLY A 207 3.13 -21.43 -5.91
C GLY A 207 3.27 -21.34 -7.43
N SER A 208 4.43 -20.94 -7.97
CA SER A 208 4.66 -20.80 -9.42
C SER A 208 5.15 -22.06 -10.11
#